data_AF-S6B3K7-F1
#
_entry.id   AF-S6B3K7-F1
#
_cell.length_a   1.000
_cell.length_b   1.000
_cell.length_c   1.000
_cell.angle_alpha   90.00
_cell.angle_beta   90.00
_cell.angle_gamma   90.00
#
_symmetry.space_group_name_H-M   'P 1'
#
loop_
_entity.id
_entity.type
_entity.pdbx_description
1 polymer ?
#
loop_
_entity_poly.entity_id
_entity_poly.type
_entity_poly.pdbx_seq_one_letter_code
_entity_poly.pdbx_strand_id
1 'polypeptide(L)'
;MFVDEDIIVEGDKGTSVFVILEGNGEAYCQGKLVKSYSEGGYFGEIAVIAQTPRASTVMDKGKCVVAELERETLCYFAGNQWRNASVTMSRSTKSYWQSST
;
A
#
# COMPACT_ATOMS: atom_id res chain seq x y z
N MET A 1 15.12 9.71 -13.73
CA MET A 1 15.41 8.88 -12.53
C MET A 1 14.10 8.76 -11.79
N PHE A 2 13.58 7.55 -11.61
CA PHE A 2 12.36 7.34 -10.80
C PHE A 2 12.76 7.47 -9.34
N VAL A 3 11.99 8.21 -8.55
CA VAL A 3 12.25 8.45 -7.13
C VAL A 3 11.40 7.44 -6.37
N ASP A 4 11.99 6.74 -5.40
CA ASP A 4 11.25 5.85 -4.51
C ASP A 4 10.21 6.68 -3.72
N GLU A 5 8.93 6.27 -3.73
CA GLU A 5 7.82 6.93 -3.03
C GLU A 5 7.29 6.08 -1.88
N ASP A 6 6.96 6.73 -0.76
CA ASP A 6 6.32 6.08 0.40
C ASP A 6 4.86 5.72 0.06
N ILE A 7 4.55 4.42 0.11
CA ILE A 7 3.19 3.89 -0.04
C ILE A 7 2.41 3.98 1.27
N ILE A 8 3.08 3.64 2.38
CA ILE A 8 2.60 3.86 3.76
C ILE A 8 3.77 4.32 4.62
N VAL A 9 3.49 5.06 5.69
CA VAL A 9 4.51 5.61 6.59
C VAL A 9 4.37 5.01 8.00
N GLU A 10 5.50 4.65 8.61
CA GLU A 10 5.56 4.20 10.01
C GLU A 10 4.93 5.24 10.96
N GLY A 11 4.11 4.79 11.91
CA GLY A 11 3.45 5.66 12.88
C GLY A 11 2.12 6.25 12.41
N ASP A 12 1.78 6.19 11.12
CA ASP A 12 0.47 6.63 10.64
C ASP A 12 -0.65 5.68 11.07
N LYS A 13 -1.88 6.18 11.10
CA LYS A 13 -3.06 5.34 11.36
C LYS A 13 -3.34 4.46 10.14
N GLY A 14 -3.46 3.15 10.34
CA GLY A 14 -3.76 2.21 9.26
C GLY A 14 -5.20 1.67 9.29
N THR A 15 -5.95 1.89 8.21
CA THR A 15 -7.32 1.35 8.03
C THR A 15 -7.49 0.39 6.86
N SER A 16 -6.44 0.26 6.04
CA SER A 16 -6.44 -0.52 4.79
C SER A 16 -5.20 -1.41 4.69
N VAL A 17 -5.30 -2.46 3.88
CA VAL A 17 -4.22 -3.39 3.50
C VAL A 17 -3.87 -3.14 2.04
N PHE A 18 -2.62 -3.39 1.66
CA PHE A 18 -2.14 -3.18 0.29
C PHE A 18 -1.62 -4.48 -0.31
N VAL A 19 -1.82 -4.67 -1.61
CA VAL A 19 -1.30 -5.79 -2.40
C VAL A 19 -0.50 -5.24 -3.58
N ILE A 20 0.70 -5.75 -3.81
CA ILE A 20 1.50 -5.43 -4.99
C ILE A 20 0.94 -6.20 -6.19
N LEU A 21 0.42 -5.47 -7.16
CA LEU A 21 -0.06 -6.02 -8.43
C LEU A 21 1.05 -6.08 -9.48
N GLU A 22 2.04 -5.17 -9.42
CA GLU A 22 3.19 -5.14 -10.30
C GLU A 22 4.34 -4.41 -9.60
N GLY A 23 5.58 -4.87 -9.80
CA GLY A 23 6.78 -4.22 -9.26
C GLY A 23 7.23 -4.77 -7.91
N ASN A 24 8.00 -3.96 -7.19
CA ASN A 24 8.60 -4.35 -5.90
C ASN A 24 8.49 -3.21 -4.89
N GLY A 25 8.44 -3.57 -3.61
CA GLY A 25 8.44 -2.63 -2.50
C GLY A 25 9.28 -3.13 -1.33
N GLU A 26 9.65 -2.22 -0.44
CA GLU A 26 10.51 -2.51 0.71
C GLU A 26 9.94 -1.87 1.99
N ALA A 27 9.79 -2.66 3.04
CA ALA A 27 9.39 -2.19 4.37
C ALA A 27 10.63 -1.82 5.20
N TYR A 28 10.56 -0.65 5.82
CA TYR A 28 11.56 -0.14 6.75
C TYR A 28 10.92 0.17 8.09
N CYS A 29 11.50 -0.36 9.17
CA CYS A 29 11.14 -0.01 10.54
C CYS A 29 12.33 0.70 11.17
N GLN A 30 12.14 1.92 11.65
CA GLN A 30 13.20 2.75 12.23
C GLN A 30 14.42 2.88 11.30
N GLY A 31 14.16 3.03 10.00
CA GLY A 31 15.20 3.16 8.96
C GLY A 31 15.93 1.86 8.57
N LYS A 32 15.58 0.70 9.16
CA LYS A 32 16.16 -0.59 8.79
C LYS A 32 15.22 -1.37 7.89
N LEU A 33 15.74 -1.91 6.79
CA LEU A 33 15.00 -2.83 5.92
C LEU A 33 14.59 -4.07 6.73
N VAL A 34 13.29 -4.30 6.85
CA VAL A 34 12.73 -5.46 7.58
C VAL A 34 12.13 -6.50 6.64
N LYS A 35 11.70 -6.09 5.44
CA LYS A 35 11.11 -7.00 4.45
C LYS A 35 11.13 -6.40 3.04
N SER A 36 11.32 -7.24 2.04
CA SER A 36 11.09 -6.90 0.63
C SER A 36 9.87 -7.65 0.11
N TYR A 37 9.15 -7.04 -0.81
CA TYR A 37 7.93 -7.56 -1.41
C TYR A 37 8.05 -7.55 -2.93
N SER A 38 7.52 -8.61 -3.56
CA SER A 38 7.34 -8.73 -4.99
C SER A 38 5.84 -8.73 -5.32
N GLU A 39 5.51 -8.82 -6.61
CA GLU A 39 4.16 -9.10 -7.10
C GLU A 39 3.46 -10.22 -6.32
N GLY A 40 2.18 -10.00 -5.98
CA GLY A 40 1.37 -10.87 -5.13
C GLY A 40 1.62 -10.68 -3.62
N GLY A 41 2.69 -9.98 -3.23
CA GLY A 41 2.97 -9.64 -1.84
C GLY A 41 1.98 -8.61 -1.29
N TYR A 42 1.67 -8.72 0.01
CA TYR A 42 0.77 -7.79 0.68
C TYR A 42 1.36 -7.28 2.01
N PHE A 43 0.90 -6.11 2.45
CA PHE A 43 1.39 -5.44 3.66
C PHE A 43 0.35 -4.50 4.28
N GLY A 44 0.59 -4.10 5.52
CA GLY A 44 -0.23 -3.15 6.26
C GLY A 44 -1.38 -3.79 7.07
N GLU A 45 -1.47 -5.12 7.08
CA GLU A 45 -2.48 -5.90 7.81
C GLU A 45 -2.41 -5.71 9.33
N ILE A 46 -1.21 -5.53 9.89
CA ILE A 46 -1.01 -5.42 11.35
C ILE A 46 -1.78 -4.23 11.91
N ALA A 47 -1.65 -3.05 11.29
CA ALA A 47 -2.34 -1.83 11.76
C ALA A 47 -3.87 -1.98 11.71
N VAL A 48 -4.37 -2.75 10.74
CA VAL A 48 -5.81 -3.00 10.57
C VAL A 48 -6.33 -3.96 11.64
N ILE A 49 -5.61 -5.06 11.90
CA ILE A 49 -5.98 -6.15 12.81
C ILE A 49 -5.77 -5.74 14.27
N ALA A 50 -4.58 -5.25 14.60
CA ALA A 50 -4.19 -4.90 15.96
C ALA A 50 -4.70 -3.51 16.39
N GLN A 51 -5.28 -2.73 15.47
CA GLN A 51 -5.73 -1.36 15.71
C GLN A 51 -4.60 -0.46 16.25
N THR A 52 -3.38 -0.71 15.78
CA THR A 52 -2.18 0.06 16.12
C THR A 52 -1.77 0.96 14.95
N PRO A 53 -0.89 1.95 15.18
CA PRO A 53 -0.19 2.63 14.11
C PRO A 53 0.57 1.67 13.17
N ARG A 54 0.89 2.12 11.95
CA ARG A 54 1.71 1.38 10.98
C ARG A 54 3.08 1.05 11.60
N ALA A 55 3.46 -0.23 11.54
CA ALA A 55 4.69 -0.73 12.14
C ALA A 55 5.96 -0.42 11.31
N SER A 56 5.81 -0.06 10.04
CA SER A 56 6.89 0.24 9.12
C SER A 56 6.43 1.15 7.99
N THR A 57 7.36 1.93 7.44
CA THR A 57 7.20 2.61 6.15
C THR A 57 7.40 1.60 5.04
N VAL A 58 6.54 1.59 4.01
CA VAL A 58 6.77 0.76 2.81
C VAL A 58 7.00 1.71 1.64
N MET A 59 8.14 1.56 0.98
CA MET A 59 8.53 2.34 -0.19
C MET A 59 8.40 1.51 -1.45
N ASP A 60 8.01 2.12 -2.57
CA ASP A 60 8.20 1.50 -3.87
C ASP A 60 9.68 1.50 -4.28
N LYS A 61 10.06 0.56 -5.16
CA LYS A 61 11.39 0.53 -5.78
C LYS A 61 11.25 0.82 -7.27
N GLY A 62 10.87 2.05 -7.60
CA GLY A 62 10.78 2.56 -8.96
C GLY A 62 9.37 2.62 -9.54
N LYS A 63 8.84 1.51 -10.07
CA LYS A 63 7.44 1.44 -10.55
C LYS A 63 6.74 0.31 -9.81
N CYS A 64 5.87 0.66 -8.86
CA CYS A 64 5.03 -0.28 -8.15
C CYS A 64 3.56 0.08 -8.37
N VAL A 65 2.75 -0.92 -8.71
CA VAL A 65 1.30 -0.80 -8.78
C VAL A 65 0.74 -1.53 -7.57
N VAL A 66 -0.02 -0.81 -6.74
CA VAL A 66 -0.64 -1.37 -5.54
C VAL A 66 -2.16 -1.26 -5.60
N ALA A 67 -2.83 -2.30 -5.11
CA ALA A 67 -4.25 -2.25 -4.77
C ALA A 67 -4.40 -1.95 -3.28
N GLU A 68 -5.25 -0.98 -2.93
CA GLU A 68 -5.67 -0.71 -1.55
C GLU A 68 -7.00 -1.41 -1.26
N LEU A 69 -7.07 -2.09 -0.12
CA LEU A 69 -8.23 -2.84 0.35
C LEU A 69 -8.61 -2.31 1.73
N GLU A 70 -9.75 -1.63 1.84
CA GLU A 70 -10.26 -1.18 3.13
C GLU A 70 -10.70 -2.38 3.98
N ARG A 71 -10.69 -2.21 5.31
CA ARG A 71 -11.06 -3.26 6.28
C ARG A 71 -12.39 -3.94 5.96
N GLU A 72 -13.39 -3.16 5.58
CA GLU A 72 -14.73 -3.65 5.25
C GLU A 72 -14.71 -4.52 3.99
N THR A 73 -13.92 -4.11 3.00
CA THR A 73 -13.71 -4.91 1.79
C THR A 73 -12.92 -6.18 2.10
N LEU A 74 -11.88 -6.11 2.95
CA LEU A 74 -11.10 -7.28 3.38
C LEU A 74 -11.98 -8.37 4.03
N CYS A 75 -12.89 -7.99 4.92
CA CYS A 75 -13.84 -8.91 5.54
C CYS A 75 -14.85 -9.48 4.52
N TYR A 76 -15.24 -8.70 3.52
CA TYR A 76 -16.11 -9.16 2.42
C TYR A 76 -15.38 -10.14 1.49
N PHE A 77 -14.10 -9.90 1.20
CA PHE A 77 -13.29 -10.76 0.31
C PHE A 77 -13.01 -12.15 0.88
N ALA A 78 -12.86 -12.28 2.20
CA ALA A 78 -12.70 -13.57 2.86
C ALA A 78 -13.98 -14.45 2.84
N GLY A 79 -15.12 -13.89 2.43
CA GLY A 79 -16.43 -14.54 2.37
C GLY A 79 -16.97 -14.78 0.95
N ASN A 80 -16.35 -15.67 0.17
CA ASN A 80 -16.99 -16.44 -0.92
C ASN A 80 -17.71 -15.74 -2.11
N GLN A 81 -17.51 -14.48 -2.49
CA GLN A 81 -18.29 -13.86 -3.61
C GLN A 81 -17.45 -13.08 -4.66
N TRP A 82 -16.52 -13.77 -5.32
CA TRP A 82 -15.48 -13.24 -6.23
C TRP A 82 -15.92 -12.57 -7.55
N ARG A 83 -17.21 -12.34 -7.86
CA ARG A 83 -17.59 -11.94 -9.24
C ARG A 83 -17.52 -10.45 -9.58
N ASN A 84 -17.59 -9.49 -8.65
CA ASN A 84 -17.84 -8.08 -9.00
C ASN A 84 -17.09 -7.02 -8.16
N ALA A 85 -15.96 -7.33 -7.51
CA ALA A 85 -15.26 -6.31 -6.75
C ALA A 85 -14.56 -5.29 -7.67
N SER A 86 -14.95 -4.03 -7.57
CA SER A 86 -14.24 -2.92 -8.23
C SER A 86 -12.96 -2.62 -7.47
N VAL A 87 -11.82 -2.97 -8.06
CA VAL A 87 -10.50 -2.54 -7.60
C VAL A 87 -10.35 -1.06 -7.96
N THR A 88 -10.26 -0.19 -6.96
CA THR A 88 -9.85 1.20 -7.19
C THR A 88 -8.36 1.20 -7.50
N MET A 89 -8.02 1.31 -8.78
CA MET A 89 -6.64 1.52 -9.22
C MET A 89 -6.27 2.98 -9.02
N SER A 90 -5.54 3.31 -7.96
CA SER A 90 -4.87 4.61 -7.89
C SER A 90 -3.60 4.52 -8.75
N ARG A 91 -3.63 5.18 -9.91
CA ARG A 91 -2.40 5.45 -10.66
C ARG A 91 -1.70 6.57 -9.92
N SER A 92 -0.60 6.28 -9.23
CA SER A 92 0.27 7.31 -8.65
C SER A 92 0.96 8.09 -9.77
N THR A 93 0.21 8.94 -10.47
CA THR A 93 0.77 10.06 -11.22
C THR A 93 0.46 11.30 -10.40
N LYS A 94 1.37 11.66 -9.50
CA LYS A 94 1.39 12.99 -8.90
C LYS A 94 1.82 13.97 -10.01
N SER A 95 0.87 14.42 -10.83
CA SER A 95 1.11 15.52 -11.77
C SER A 95 1.07 16.85 -11.01
N TYR A 96 2.24 17.32 -10.58
CA TYR A 96 2.47 18.68 -10.13
C TYR A 96 2.86 19.57 -11.32
N TRP A 97 1.99 20.52 -11.69
CA TRP A 97 2.21 21.83 -12.38
C TRP A 97 0.78 22.45 -12.52
N GLN A 98 0.44 23.69 -12.18
CA GLN A 98 1.12 24.85 -11.60
C GLN A 98 -0.01 25.82 -11.18
N SER A 99 0.17 26.55 -10.08
CA SER A 99 -0.77 27.55 -9.56
C SER A 99 -0.74 28.87 -10.35
N SER A 100 -1.92 29.48 -10.47
CA SER A 100 -2.21 30.93 -10.46
C SER A 100 -1.64 31.84 -11.55
N THR A 101 -2.55 32.44 -12.32
CA THR A 101 -2.64 33.91 -12.45
C THR A 101 -4.10 34.30 -12.31
#